data_AF-A0A1V6C1X3-F1
#
_entry.id   AF-A0A1V6C1X3-F1
#
_cell.length_a   1.000
_cell.length_b   1.000
_cell.length_c   1.000
_cell.angle_alpha   90.00
_cell.angle_beta   90.00
_cell.angle_gamma   90.00
#
_symmetry.space_group_name_H-M   'P 1'
#
loop_
_entity.id
_entity.type
_entity.pdbx_description
1 polymer ?
#
loop_
_entity_poly.entity_id
_entity_poly.type
_entity_poly.pdbx_seq_one_letter_code
_entity_poly.pdbx_strand_id
1 'polypeptide(L)'
;MTSEYRTAAVIKGQMSKFSGIIAKDLSKPKQRLIREMVYGIQAAKDIKLSNIVRALKESIPFIKTEDRLSRNLDDEDFTAEINNQICRLGNTKVMDDMVIAIDPGDIRKRHASRMEYLCKIHDGSEYEIGEGY
;
A
#
# COMPACT_ATOMS: atom_id res chain seq x y z
N MET A 1 25.37 13.50 -14.06
CA MET A 1 24.30 12.64 -13.51
C MET A 1 23.63 11.93 -14.67
N THR A 2 23.63 10.60 -14.70
CA THR A 2 22.98 9.84 -15.80
C THR A 2 21.46 10.02 -15.74
N SER A 3 20.79 9.89 -16.89
CA SER A 3 19.33 10.05 -17.04
C SER A 3 18.54 9.22 -16.02
N GLU A 4 19.00 8.01 -15.73
CA GLU A 4 18.35 7.07 -14.80
C GLU A 4 18.31 7.58 -13.35
N TYR A 5 19.40 8.20 -12.86
CA TYR A 5 19.42 8.78 -11.51
C TYR A 5 18.40 9.91 -11.37
N ARG A 6 18.20 10.70 -12.43
CA ARG A 6 17.22 11.78 -12.44
C ARG A 6 15.80 11.22 -12.35
N THR A 7 15.49 10.18 -13.13
CA THR A 7 14.17 9.51 -13.10
C THR A 7 13.87 8.91 -11.73
N ALA A 8 14.83 8.18 -11.15
CA ALA A 8 14.66 7.58 -9.82
C ALA A 8 14.40 8.64 -8.74
N ALA A 9 15.11 9.77 -8.79
CA ALA A 9 14.90 10.87 -7.85
C ALA A 9 13.51 11.51 -7.99
N VAL A 10 13.02 11.70 -9.23
CA VAL A 10 11.68 12.23 -9.50
C VAL A 10 10.60 11.28 -8.96
N ILE A 11 10.69 9.99 -9.25
CA ILE A 11 9.74 8.98 -8.77
C ILE A 11 9.72 8.96 -7.25
N LYS A 12 10.89 8.96 -6.60
CA LYS A 12 10.99 9.00 -5.14
C LYS A 12 10.35 10.26 -4.56
N GLY A 13 10.57 11.41 -5.20
CA GLY A 13 9.96 12.68 -4.80
C GLY A 13 8.44 12.67 -4.94
N GLN A 14 7.91 12.18 -6.07
CA GLN A 14 6.48 12.04 -6.31
C GLN A 14 5.83 11.10 -5.29
N MET A 15 6.46 9.95 -5.02
CA MET A 15 5.97 8.97 -4.06
C MET A 15 5.97 9.53 -2.63
N SER A 16 7.05 10.21 -2.21
CA SER A 16 7.11 10.87 -0.91
C SER A 16 6.01 11.93 -0.75
N LYS A 17 5.79 12.75 -1.79
CA LYS A 17 4.71 13.74 -1.81
C LYS A 17 3.34 13.07 -1.72
N PHE A 18 3.09 12.04 -2.52
CA PHE A 18 1.83 11.31 -2.53
C PHE A 18 1.53 10.68 -1.17
N SER A 19 2.46 9.92 -0.60
CA SER A 19 2.34 9.33 0.73
C SER A 19 2.07 10.37 1.81
N GLY A 20 2.73 11.54 1.73
CA GLY A 20 2.48 12.63 2.67
C GLY A 20 1.08 13.23 2.55
N ILE A 21 0.51 13.27 1.34
CA ILE A 21 -0.85 13.78 1.12
C ILE A 21 -1.90 12.80 1.67
N ILE A 22 -1.77 11.50 1.36
CA ILE A 22 -2.77 10.50 1.78
C ILE A 22 -2.72 10.20 3.28
N ALA A 23 -1.62 10.53 3.96
CA ALA A 23 -1.46 10.34 5.39
C ALA A 23 -1.59 11.64 6.20
N LYS A 24 -1.94 12.78 5.57
CA LYS A 24 -1.77 14.12 6.15
C LYS A 24 -2.50 14.30 7.50
N ASP A 25 -3.64 13.62 7.68
CA ASP A 25 -4.51 13.75 8.85
C ASP A 25 -4.20 12.69 9.93
N LEU A 26 -3.22 11.80 9.68
CA LEU A 26 -2.73 10.82 10.64
C LEU A 26 -1.65 11.41 11.56
N SER A 27 -1.38 10.75 12.68
CA SER A 27 -0.28 11.13 13.57
C SER A 27 1.10 11.01 12.90
N LYS A 28 2.12 11.70 13.42
CA LYS A 28 3.48 11.67 12.84
C LYS A 28 4.08 10.27 12.70
N PRO A 29 3.94 9.35 13.68
CA PRO A 29 4.35 7.96 13.51
C PRO A 29 3.65 7.26 12.35
N LYS A 30 2.35 7.49 12.16
CA LYS A 30 1.55 6.89 11.08
C LYS A 30 1.85 7.49 9.71
N GLN A 31 2.07 8.80 9.63
CA GLN A 31 2.61 9.44 8.42
C GLN A 31 3.93 8.81 7.97
N ARG A 32 4.81 8.52 8.94
CA ARG A 32 6.06 7.81 8.68
C ARG A 32 5.80 6.39 8.19
N LEU A 33 4.91 5.64 8.85
CA LEU A 33 4.51 4.29 8.45
C LEU A 33 4.04 4.25 7.00
N ILE A 34 3.05 5.07 6.63
CA ILE A 34 2.48 5.06 5.28
C ILE A 34 3.55 5.34 4.21
N ARG A 35 4.43 6.31 4.47
CA ARG A 35 5.55 6.60 3.56
C ARG A 35 6.53 5.43 3.45
N GLU A 36 6.87 4.79 4.57
CA GLU A 36 7.77 3.63 4.59
C GLU A 36 7.15 2.42 3.88
N MET A 37 5.86 2.16 4.08
CA MET A 37 5.15 1.05 3.44
C MET A 37 5.02 1.28 1.92
N VAL A 38 4.60 2.47 1.48
CA VAL A 38 4.46 2.76 0.03
C VAL A 38 5.82 2.69 -0.66
N TYR A 39 6.86 3.31 -0.10
CA TYR A 39 8.22 3.21 -0.66
C TYR A 39 8.74 1.77 -0.62
N GLY A 40 8.55 1.09 0.51
CA GLY A 40 9.03 -0.26 0.75
C GLY A 40 8.45 -1.28 -0.22
N ILE A 41 7.13 -1.24 -0.44
CA ILE A 41 6.43 -2.10 -1.40
C ILE A 41 6.97 -1.86 -2.82
N GLN A 42 7.13 -0.60 -3.22
CA GLN A 42 7.63 -0.25 -4.55
C GLN A 42 9.08 -0.70 -4.75
N ALA A 43 9.93 -0.51 -3.75
CA ALA A 43 11.35 -0.85 -3.83
C ALA A 43 11.61 -2.37 -3.70
N ALA A 44 10.86 -3.07 -2.84
CA ALA A 44 10.98 -4.50 -2.64
C ALA A 44 10.26 -5.32 -3.72
N LYS A 45 9.23 -4.73 -4.36
CA LYS A 45 8.27 -5.44 -5.22
C LYS A 45 7.62 -6.62 -4.50
N ASP A 46 7.37 -6.46 -3.21
CA ASP A 46 6.81 -7.46 -2.32
C ASP A 46 6.05 -6.77 -1.19
N ILE A 47 5.07 -7.46 -0.62
CA ILE A 47 4.25 -7.02 0.51
C ILE A 47 4.75 -7.59 1.85
N LYS A 48 5.63 -8.61 1.83
CA LYS A 48 6.21 -9.19 3.05
C LYS A 48 7.01 -8.14 3.80
N LEU A 49 6.68 -7.91 5.08
CA LEU A 49 7.36 -6.91 5.91
C LEU A 49 8.87 -7.11 5.95
N SER A 50 9.34 -8.35 6.06
CA SER A 50 10.79 -8.63 6.04
C SER A 50 11.48 -8.12 4.76
N ASN A 51 10.82 -8.18 3.59
CA ASN A 51 11.37 -7.65 2.34
C ASN A 51 11.29 -6.12 2.27
N ILE A 52 10.20 -5.54 2.77
CA ILE A 52 10.08 -4.08 2.92
C ILE A 52 11.19 -3.54 3.83
N VAL A 53 11.44 -4.17 4.98
CA VAL A 53 12.51 -3.77 5.91
C VAL A 53 13.88 -3.81 5.24
N ARG A 54 14.18 -4.85 4.43
CA ARG A 54 15.44 -4.93 3.65
C ARG A 54 15.56 -3.76 2.67
N ALA A 55 14.45 -3.34 2.05
CA ALA A 55 14.44 -2.23 1.10
C ALA A 55 14.60 -0.86 1.77
N LEU A 56 14.10 -0.70 3.01
CA LEU A 56 14.21 0.55 3.77
C LEU A 56 15.65 0.85 4.22
N LYS A 57 16.45 -0.18 4.50
CA LYS A 57 17.87 -0.06 4.89
C LYS A 57 18.10 0.93 6.05
N GLU A 58 17.25 0.88 7.07
CA GLU A 58 17.46 1.68 8.28
C GLU A 58 18.72 1.25 9.03
N SER A 59 19.31 2.19 9.77
CA SER A 59 20.53 1.96 10.53
C SER A 59 20.32 1.16 11.82
N ILE A 60 19.07 0.96 12.24
CA ILE A 60 18.73 0.19 13.44
C ILE A 60 18.70 -1.32 13.11
N PRO A 61 18.76 -2.19 14.12
CA PRO A 61 18.66 -3.63 13.89
C PRO A 61 17.39 -4.00 13.13
N PHE A 62 17.53 -4.89 12.13
CA PHE A 62 16.47 -5.36 11.24
C PHE A 62 15.15 -5.66 11.96
N ILE A 63 15.23 -6.49 13.01
CA ILE A 63 14.07 -6.91 13.81
C ILE A 63 13.34 -5.74 14.46
N LYS A 64 14.05 -4.67 14.86
CA LYS A 64 13.43 -3.49 15.49
C LYS A 64 12.62 -2.68 14.49
N THR A 65 13.05 -2.62 13.23
CA THR A 65 12.25 -2.01 12.15
C THR A 65 11.02 -2.85 11.87
N GLU A 66 11.18 -4.18 11.73
CA GLU A 66 10.07 -5.09 11.49
C GLU A 66 9.01 -5.02 12.59
N ASP A 67 9.43 -5.12 13.87
CA ASP A 67 8.55 -4.99 15.03
C ASP A 67 7.80 -3.65 15.06
N ARG A 68 8.45 -2.56 14.64
CA ARG A 68 7.85 -1.22 14.61
C ARG A 68 6.81 -1.12 13.51
N LEU A 69 7.12 -1.61 12.30
CA LEU A 69 6.17 -1.58 11.18
C LEU A 69 4.96 -2.47 11.48
N SER A 70 5.21 -3.69 11.96
CA SER A 70 4.17 -4.66 12.34
C SER A 70 3.21 -4.08 13.37
N ARG A 71 3.73 -3.60 14.51
CA ARG A 71 2.89 -2.98 15.57
C ARG A 71 2.11 -1.77 15.08
N ASN A 72 2.67 -0.97 14.18
CA ASN A 72 1.96 0.19 13.66
C ASN A 72 0.84 -0.16 12.69
N LEU A 73 0.98 -1.26 11.94
CA LEU A 73 -0.04 -1.78 11.04
C LEU A 73 -1.19 -2.46 11.79
N ASP A 74 -0.90 -3.05 12.95
CA ASP A 74 -1.87 -3.71 13.82
C ASP A 74 -2.67 -2.74 14.71
N ASP A 75 -2.24 -1.48 14.79
CA ASP A 75 -2.78 -0.49 15.75
C ASP A 75 -4.15 0.07 15.35
N GLU A 76 -4.36 0.37 14.06
CA GLU A 76 -5.61 0.95 13.57
C GLU A 76 -5.82 0.66 12.07
N ASP A 77 -7.08 0.67 11.63
CA ASP A 77 -7.44 0.56 10.21
C ASP A 77 -7.33 1.92 9.50
N PHE A 78 -6.43 1.99 8.51
CA PHE A 78 -6.20 3.21 7.72
C PHE A 78 -7.10 3.32 6.48
N THR A 79 -7.91 2.29 6.19
CA THR A 79 -8.62 2.14 4.92
C THR A 79 -9.51 3.34 4.62
N ALA A 80 -10.36 3.73 5.58
CA ALA A 80 -11.28 4.85 5.40
C ALA A 80 -10.54 6.18 5.18
N GLU A 81 -9.54 6.48 6.01
CA GLU A 81 -8.79 7.73 5.93
C GLU A 81 -8.02 7.85 4.61
N ILE A 82 -7.29 6.80 4.21
CA ILE A 82 -6.55 6.78 2.95
C ILE A 82 -7.49 6.92 1.76
N ASN A 83 -8.60 6.17 1.73
CA ASN A 83 -9.58 6.26 0.64
C ASN A 83 -10.22 7.64 0.56
N ASN A 84 -10.55 8.27 1.70
CA ASN A 84 -11.06 9.63 1.74
C ASN A 84 -10.08 10.63 1.12
N GLN A 85 -8.79 10.53 1.46
CA GLN A 85 -7.78 11.40 0.85
C GLN A 85 -7.60 11.14 -0.65
N ILE A 86 -7.66 9.89 -1.10
CA ILE A 86 -7.60 9.53 -2.53
C ILE A 86 -8.81 10.12 -3.27
N CYS A 87 -10.03 9.91 -2.77
CA CYS A 87 -11.25 10.47 -3.34
C CYS A 87 -11.19 12.01 -3.37
N ARG A 88 -10.73 12.65 -2.29
CA ARG A 88 -10.52 14.11 -2.24
C ARG A 88 -9.53 14.60 -3.30
N LEU A 89 -8.50 13.82 -3.64
CA LEU A 89 -7.57 14.17 -4.72
C LEU A 89 -8.17 13.93 -6.11
N GLY A 90 -8.99 12.89 -6.24
CA GLY A 90 -9.63 12.50 -7.49
C GLY A 90 -10.83 13.37 -7.87
N ASN A 91 -11.56 13.93 -6.90
CA ASN A 91 -12.87 14.55 -7.14
C ASN A 91 -12.85 15.67 -8.21
N THR A 92 -11.81 16.51 -8.23
CA THR A 92 -11.65 17.60 -9.19
C THR A 92 -11.38 17.14 -10.62
N LYS A 93 -11.09 15.84 -10.80
CA LYS A 93 -10.81 15.23 -12.10
C LYS A 93 -12.03 14.48 -12.67
N VAL A 94 -13.10 14.35 -11.89
CA VAL A 94 -14.34 13.69 -12.33
C VAL A 94 -15.19 14.71 -13.08
N MET A 95 -15.67 14.33 -14.27
CA MET A 95 -16.52 15.15 -15.12
C MET A 95 -17.90 14.50 -15.28
N ASP A 96 -18.92 15.29 -15.60
CA ASP A 96 -20.31 14.80 -15.74
C ASP A 96 -20.47 13.73 -16.84
N ASP A 97 -19.62 13.76 -17.86
CA ASP A 97 -19.60 12.83 -18.99
C ASP A 97 -18.53 11.73 -18.85
N MET A 98 -17.83 11.66 -17.71
CA MET A 98 -16.80 10.65 -17.48
C MET A 98 -17.42 9.25 -17.33
N VAL A 99 -16.97 8.32 -18.16
CA VAL A 99 -17.27 6.88 -17.99
C VAL A 99 -16.35 6.30 -16.92
N ILE A 100 -16.93 5.77 -15.85
CA ILE A 100 -16.20 5.05 -14.79
C ILE A 100 -16.32 3.55 -15.07
N ALA A 101 -15.21 2.92 -15.46
CA ALA A 101 -15.13 1.47 -15.57
C ALA A 101 -14.90 0.86 -14.18
N ILE A 102 -15.76 -0.09 -13.80
CA ILE A 102 -15.68 -0.79 -12.51
C ILE A 102 -15.52 -2.27 -12.81
N ASP A 103 -14.45 -2.86 -12.29
CA ASP A 103 -14.18 -4.29 -12.33
C ASP A 103 -14.01 -4.80 -10.89
N PRO A 104 -15.03 -5.46 -10.31
CA PRO A 104 -14.92 -6.07 -8.99
C PRO A 104 -14.09 -7.35 -9.11
N GLY A 105 -12.76 -7.21 -9.06
CA GLY A 105 -11.84 -8.33 -9.06
C GLY A 105 -11.67 -8.94 -7.67
N ASP A 106 -11.72 -10.27 -7.59
CA ASP A 106 -11.46 -11.02 -6.36
C ASP A 106 -9.94 -11.18 -6.13
N ILE A 107 -9.51 -11.18 -4.86
CA ILE A 107 -8.13 -11.43 -4.45
C ILE A 107 -8.00 -12.79 -3.79
N ARG A 108 -7.44 -13.76 -4.52
CA ARG A 108 -7.16 -15.11 -4.00
C ARG A 108 -6.14 -15.10 -2.87
N LYS A 109 -6.44 -15.83 -1.78
CA LYS A 109 -5.56 -16.04 -0.63
C LYS A 109 -5.30 -17.53 -0.38
N ARG A 110 -4.50 -18.16 -1.24
CA ARG A 110 -4.21 -19.62 -1.24
C ARG A 110 -3.73 -20.19 0.11
N HIS A 111 -3.07 -19.38 0.93
CA HIS A 111 -2.48 -19.82 2.20
C HIS A 111 -3.13 -19.17 3.43
N ALA A 112 -4.21 -18.41 3.26
CA ALA A 112 -4.95 -17.86 4.39
C ALA A 112 -5.81 -18.94 5.02
N SER A 113 -5.61 -19.19 6.31
CA SER A 113 -6.45 -20.10 7.11
C SER A 113 -7.32 -19.37 8.13
N ARG A 114 -6.87 -18.22 8.62
CA ARG A 114 -7.62 -17.32 9.49
C ARG A 114 -7.27 -15.87 9.16
N MET A 115 -8.13 -15.23 8.38
CA MET A 115 -8.11 -13.78 8.14
C MET A 115 -9.55 -13.28 8.26
N GLU A 116 -9.74 -12.05 8.72
CA GLU A 116 -11.08 -11.45 8.82
C GLU A 116 -11.71 -11.36 7.44
N TYR A 117 -13.03 -11.55 7.33
CA TYR A 117 -13.81 -11.47 6.08
C TYR A 117 -13.39 -12.43 4.95
N LEU A 118 -12.58 -13.45 5.23
CA LEU A 118 -12.22 -14.47 4.24
C LEU A 118 -13.49 -15.18 3.75
N CYS A 119 -13.68 -15.24 2.44
CA CYS A 119 -14.86 -15.83 1.82
C CYS A 119 -14.49 -16.68 0.59
N LYS A 120 -15.49 -17.38 0.04
CA LYS A 120 -15.34 -18.10 -1.22
C LYS A 120 -15.45 -17.13 -2.39
N ILE A 121 -14.39 -17.06 -3.18
CA ILE A 121 -14.29 -16.29 -4.41
C ILE A 121 -14.13 -17.19 -5.62
N HIS A 122 -14.30 -16.64 -6.82
CA HIS A 122 -13.97 -17.33 -8.07
C HIS A 122 -12.63 -16.83 -8.60
N ASP A 123 -11.58 -17.64 -8.52
CA ASP A 123 -10.27 -17.29 -9.06
C ASP A 123 -10.33 -17.32 -10.59
N GLY A 124 -10.45 -16.15 -11.22
CA GLY A 124 -10.50 -16.03 -12.68
C GLY A 124 -9.20 -16.41 -13.39
N SER A 125 -8.08 -16.56 -12.68
CA SER A 125 -6.80 -17.00 -13.26
C SER A 125 -6.73 -18.52 -13.40
N GLU A 126 -7.22 -19.24 -12.40
CA GLU A 126 -7.19 -20.70 -12.34
C GLU A 126 -8.53 -21.36 -12.67
N TYR A 127 -9.61 -20.57 -12.78
CA TYR A 127 -10.99 -21.03 -12.99
C TYR A 127 -11.51 -21.95 -11.87
N GLU A 128 -11.14 -21.67 -10.63
CA GLU A 128 -11.48 -22.48 -9.46
C GLU A 128 -12.05 -21.64 -8.31
N ILE A 129 -12.87 -22.27 -7.47
CA ILE A 129 -13.36 -21.65 -6.22
C ILE A 129 -12.30 -21.75 -5.13
N GLY A 130 -12.25 -20.74 -4.26
CA GLY A 130 -11.62 -20.91 -2.95
C GLY A 130 -11.44 -19.61 -2.21
N GLU A 131 -10.54 -19.59 -1.23
CA GLU A 131 -10.55 -18.56 -0.19
C GLU A 131 -9.90 -17.24 -0.65
N GLY A 132 -10.57 -16.11 -0.39
CA GLY A 132 -10.13 -14.78 -0.79
C GLY A 132 -11.05 -13.65 -0.30
N TYR A 133 -11.02 -12.53 -1.01
CA TYR A 133 -11.83 -11.32 -0.83
C TYR A 133 -12.36 -10.81 -2.14
#